data_AF-A0A535JIW6-F1
#
_entry.id   AF-A0A535JIW6-F1
#
_cell.length_a   1.000
_cell.length_b   1.000
_cell.length_c   1.000
_cell.angle_alpha   90.00
_cell.angle_beta   90.00
_cell.angle_gamma   90.00
#
_symmetry.space_group_name_H-M   'P 1'
#
loop_
_entity.id
_entity.type
_entity.pdbx_description
1 polymer ?
#
loop_
_entity_poly.entity_id
_entity_poly.type
_entity_poly.pdbx_seq_one_letter_code
_entity_poly.pdbx_strand_id
1 'polypeptide(L)'
;MLVIVGVVMALIGVGTILKAGLGFINFGYSYFDPNVYGPTNAVPAPGEPPSYLDAQRGQDLVLGITLLVIGVLVAVGHHYLARAVSHMAGGSPAWVTRGALLALTVVTAIAGIWSAAIGLNEMPGYFIIGPSRSQQPWGASVGMAIAFVPAWIYAMTRLVQDLRRPRAATPSSALTAEGSA
;
A
#
# COMPACT_ATOMS: atom_id res chain seq x y z
N MET A 1 6.47 2.10 -15.16
CA MET A 1 6.36 2.95 -13.93
C MET A 1 4.94 3.02 -13.38
N LEU A 2 3.91 3.11 -14.22
CA LEU A 2 2.52 3.22 -13.76
C LEU A 2 1.96 1.99 -12.99
N VAL A 3 2.54 0.78 -13.14
CA VAL A 3 2.24 -0.36 -12.26
C VAL A 3 2.48 -0.02 -10.78
N ILE A 4 3.58 0.70 -10.49
CA ILE A 4 3.96 1.08 -9.13
C ILE A 4 2.89 2.01 -8.55
N VAL A 5 2.44 2.97 -9.34
CA VAL A 5 1.35 3.88 -8.95
C VAL A 5 0.08 3.09 -8.62
N GLY A 6 -0.31 2.15 -9.48
CA GLY A 6 -1.48 1.28 -9.22
C GLY A 6 -1.35 0.46 -7.95
N VAL A 7 -0.19 -0.17 -7.72
CA VAL A 7 0.07 -0.95 -6.50
C VAL A 7 0.06 -0.06 -5.25
N VAL A 8 0.69 1.12 -5.30
CA VAL A 8 0.71 2.05 -4.17
C VAL A 8 -0.69 2.57 -3.86
N MET A 9 -1.47 2.94 -4.87
CA MET A 9 -2.88 3.33 -4.69
C MET A 9 -3.68 2.19 -4.04
N ALA A 10 -3.49 0.94 -4.47
CA ALA A 10 -4.16 -0.21 -3.89
C ALA A 10 -3.78 -0.41 -2.41
N LEU A 11 -2.50 -0.29 -2.07
CA LEU A 11 -2.03 -0.42 -0.69
C LEU A 11 -2.53 0.69 0.23
N ILE A 12 -2.58 1.95 -0.26
CA ILE A 12 -3.22 3.05 0.46
C ILE A 12 -4.71 2.72 0.70
N GLY A 13 -5.41 2.26 -0.34
CA GLY A 13 -6.80 1.85 -0.24
C GLY A 13 -7.03 0.77 0.82
N VAL A 14 -6.19 -0.27 0.86
CA VAL A 14 -6.23 -1.31 1.92
C VAL A 14 -6.02 -0.69 3.30
N GLY A 15 -5.01 0.17 3.46
CA GLY A 15 -4.76 0.86 4.74
C GLY A 15 -5.95 1.68 5.22
N THR A 16 -6.61 2.40 4.32
CA THR A 16 -7.83 3.17 4.63
C THR A 16 -9.02 2.27 4.98
N ILE A 17 -9.22 1.16 4.25
CA ILE A 17 -10.27 0.17 4.57
C ILE A 17 -10.03 -0.44 5.95
N LEU A 18 -8.79 -0.80 6.28
CA LEU A 18 -8.45 -1.35 7.60
C LEU A 18 -8.72 -0.34 8.71
N LYS A 19 -8.33 0.92 8.51
CA LYS A 19 -8.63 2.02 9.46
C LYS A 19 -10.15 2.16 9.66
N ALA A 20 -10.92 2.24 8.58
CA ALA A 20 -12.37 2.39 8.65
C ALA A 20 -13.04 1.17 9.30
N GLY A 21 -12.63 -0.05 8.92
CA GLY A 21 -13.13 -1.31 9.47
C GLY A 21 -12.89 -1.45 10.97
N LEU A 22 -11.69 -1.11 11.44
CA LEU A 22 -11.40 -1.06 12.88
C LEU A 22 -12.22 0.02 13.59
N GLY A 23 -12.50 1.14 12.92
CA GLY A 23 -13.44 2.18 13.37
C GLY A 23 -14.90 1.74 13.50
N PHE A 24 -15.34 0.68 12.81
CA PHE A 24 -16.68 0.10 12.99
C PHE A 24 -16.75 -0.88 14.18
N ILE A 25 -15.62 -1.54 14.50
CA ILE A 25 -15.54 -2.49 15.62
C ILE A 25 -15.39 -1.73 16.95
N ASN A 26 -14.68 -0.60 16.94
CA ASN A 26 -14.47 0.24 18.12
C ASN A 26 -14.69 1.72 17.77
N PHE A 27 -15.79 2.30 18.25
CA PHE A 27 -16.17 3.70 17.99
C PHE A 27 -15.12 4.74 18.44
N GLY A 28 -14.24 4.39 19.38
CA GLY A 28 -13.10 5.24 19.80
C GLY A 28 -11.85 5.12 18.92
N TYR A 29 -11.85 4.24 17.92
CA TYR A 29 -10.69 3.97 17.08
C TYR A 29 -10.52 5.09 16.03
N SER A 30 -9.46 5.90 16.16
CA SER A 30 -8.99 6.92 15.19
C SER A 30 -9.95 8.06 14.78
N TYR A 31 -11.27 7.95 15.00
CA TYR A 31 -12.25 8.94 14.55
C TYR A 31 -12.76 9.87 15.68
N PHE A 32 -12.65 9.50 16.95
CA PHE A 32 -13.24 10.27 18.05
C PHE A 32 -12.50 11.59 18.34
N ASP A 33 -13.10 12.76 18.08
CA ASP A 33 -12.53 14.06 18.47
C ASP A 33 -13.22 14.62 19.74
N PRO A 34 -12.54 14.65 20.91
CA PRO A 34 -13.10 15.19 22.14
C PRO A 34 -13.39 16.69 22.09
N ASN A 35 -12.82 17.44 21.14
CA ASN A 35 -13.12 18.87 20.99
C ASN A 35 -14.45 19.11 20.25
N VAL A 36 -14.94 18.13 19.50
CA VAL A 36 -16.20 18.18 18.76
C VAL A 36 -17.32 17.50 19.57
N TYR A 37 -16.98 16.44 20.31
CA TYR A 37 -17.90 15.68 21.14
C TYR A 37 -17.57 15.87 22.62
N GLY A 38 -18.18 16.89 23.24
CA GLY A 38 -18.25 16.97 24.70
C GLY A 38 -18.94 15.74 25.30
N PRO A 39 -18.87 15.51 26.63
CA PRO A 39 -19.33 14.29 27.29
C PRO A 39 -20.83 14.14 27.15
N THR A 40 -21.27 13.52 26.06
CA THR A 40 -22.67 13.26 25.75
C THR A 40 -22.80 11.76 25.61
N ASN A 41 -23.02 11.10 26.75
CA ASN A 41 -23.49 9.71 26.84
C ASN A 41 -24.96 9.59 26.37
N ALA A 42 -25.35 10.34 25.34
CA ALA A 42 -26.70 10.30 24.79
C ALA A 42 -26.71 9.23 23.70
N VAL A 43 -27.44 8.15 23.95
CA VAL A 43 -27.82 7.19 22.91
C VAL A 43 -28.56 7.98 21.82
N PRO A 44 -28.13 7.91 20.54
CA PRO A 44 -28.76 8.69 19.49
C PRO A 44 -30.24 8.33 19.37
N ALA A 45 -31.09 9.36 19.28
CA ALA A 45 -32.52 9.17 19.17
C ALA A 45 -32.86 8.56 17.78
N PRO A 46 -33.90 7.72 17.65
CA PRO A 46 -34.32 7.21 16.36
C PRO A 46 -34.67 8.37 15.42
N GLY A 47 -33.94 8.53 14.31
CA GLY A 47 -34.12 9.61 13.34
C GLY A 47 -33.10 10.74 13.42
N GLU A 48 -32.14 10.69 14.35
CA GLU A 48 -30.99 11.59 14.33
C GLU A 48 -30.14 11.33 13.07
N PRO A 49 -29.66 12.39 12.38
CA PRO A 49 -28.77 12.23 11.24
C PRO A 49 -27.54 11.41 11.63
N PRO A 50 -26.97 10.61 10.70
CA PRO A 50 -25.78 9.83 10.98
C PRO A 50 -24.73 10.73 11.63
N SER A 51 -24.17 10.26 12.74
CA SER A 51 -23.16 11.04 13.46
C SER A 51 -22.05 11.43 12.47
N TYR A 52 -21.47 12.62 12.60
CA TYR A 52 -20.40 13.06 11.69
C TYR A 52 -19.25 12.02 11.61
N LEU A 53 -19.06 11.24 12.68
CA LEU A 53 -18.13 10.11 12.74
C LEU A 53 -18.53 8.93 11.83
N ASP A 54 -19.82 8.60 11.75
CA ASP A 54 -20.32 7.55 10.85
C ASP A 54 -20.21 8.00 9.39
N ALA A 55 -20.49 9.28 9.11
CA ALA A 55 -20.30 9.86 7.79
C ALA A 55 -18.82 9.85 7.36
N GLN A 56 -17.89 10.23 8.24
CA GLN A 56 -16.46 10.21 7.97
C GLN A 56 -15.92 8.78 7.78
N ARG A 57 -16.37 7.82 8.60
CA ARG A 57 -16.03 6.39 8.43
C ARG A 57 -16.54 5.85 7.09
N GLY A 58 -17.76 6.21 6.71
CA GLY A 58 -18.33 5.88 5.40
C GLY A 58 -17.51 6.46 4.25
N GLN A 59 -17.10 7.72 4.36
CA GLN A 59 -16.25 8.38 3.35
C GLN A 59 -14.87 7.73 3.23
N ASP A 60 -14.20 7.45 4.35
CA ASP A 60 -12.90 6.76 4.36
C ASP A 60 -13.03 5.35 3.75
N LEU A 61 -14.12 4.62 4.05
CA LEU A 61 -14.37 3.30 3.47
C LEU A 61 -14.58 3.38 1.94
N VAL A 62 -15.40 4.33 1.46
CA VAL A 62 -15.63 4.54 0.03
C VAL A 62 -14.35 4.96 -0.68
N LEU A 63 -13.58 5.88 -0.10
CA LEU A 63 -12.27 6.27 -0.62
C LEU A 63 -11.32 5.08 -0.69
N GLY A 64 -11.26 4.28 0.37
CA GLY A 64 -10.42 3.08 0.46
C GLY A 64 -10.77 2.05 -0.61
N ILE A 65 -12.06 1.75 -0.79
CA ILE A 65 -12.55 0.84 -1.86
C ILE A 65 -12.23 1.41 -3.23
N THR A 66 -12.44 2.70 -3.44
CA THR A 66 -12.18 3.37 -4.72
C THR A 66 -10.70 3.29 -5.09
N LEU A 67 -9.82 3.63 -4.16
CA LEU A 67 -8.37 3.53 -4.34
C LEU A 67 -7.91 2.09 -4.59
N LEU A 68 -8.50 1.12 -3.88
CA LEU A 68 -8.23 -0.30 -4.09
C LEU A 68 -8.62 -0.75 -5.49
N VAL A 69 -9.86 -0.48 -5.91
CA VAL A 69 -10.37 -0.90 -7.23
C VAL A 69 -9.59 -0.23 -8.36
N ILE A 70 -9.42 1.09 -8.30
CA ILE A 70 -8.67 1.84 -9.33
C ILE A 70 -7.21 1.40 -9.35
N GLY A 71 -6.59 1.24 -8.18
CA GLY A 71 -5.20 0.79 -8.07
C GLY A 71 -4.98 -0.58 -8.69
N VAL A 72 -5.87 -1.54 -8.40
CA VAL A 72 -5.85 -2.89 -8.99
C VAL A 72 -6.05 -2.83 -10.50
N LEU A 73 -7.04 -2.07 -10.99
CA LEU A 73 -7.29 -1.94 -12.43
C LEU A 73 -6.08 -1.33 -13.17
N VAL A 74 -5.47 -0.28 -12.61
CA VAL A 74 -4.26 0.34 -13.17
C VAL A 74 -3.09 -0.65 -13.18
N ALA A 75 -2.88 -1.38 -12.09
CA ALA A 75 -1.81 -2.37 -11.98
C ALA A 75 -1.99 -3.52 -12.98
N VAL A 76 -3.21 -4.07 -13.08
CA VAL A 76 -3.56 -5.16 -14.00
C VAL A 76 -3.44 -4.69 -15.45
N GLY A 77 -4.02 -3.55 -15.80
CA GLY A 77 -3.93 -2.99 -17.15
C GLY A 77 -2.47 -2.80 -17.60
N HIS A 78 -1.62 -2.28 -16.71
CA HIS A 78 -0.21 -2.14 -17.01
C HIS A 78 0.55 -3.46 -17.04
N HIS A 79 0.17 -4.45 -16.24
CA HIS A 79 0.76 -5.77 -16.30
C HIS A 79 0.50 -6.42 -17.67
N TYR A 80 -0.73 -6.34 -18.17
CA TYR A 80 -1.07 -6.84 -19.50
C TYR A 80 -0.35 -6.08 -20.61
N LEU A 81 -0.28 -4.76 -20.52
CA LEU A 81 0.43 -3.94 -21.50
C LEU A 81 1.93 -4.26 -21.51
N ALA A 82 2.55 -4.36 -20.33
CA ALA A 82 3.96 -4.74 -20.19
C ALA A 82 4.23 -6.13 -20.76
N ARG A 83 3.32 -7.08 -20.53
CA ARG A 83 3.41 -8.43 -21.09
C ARG A 83 3.27 -8.42 -22.62
N ALA A 84 2.30 -7.69 -23.16
CA ALA A 84 2.14 -7.53 -24.60
C ALA A 84 3.39 -6.93 -25.26
N VAL A 85 3.96 -5.88 -24.67
CA VAL A 85 5.21 -5.26 -25.13
C VAL A 85 6.39 -6.23 -25.03
N SER A 86 6.45 -7.07 -23.99
CA SER A 86 7.51 -8.07 -23.86
C SER A 86 7.49 -9.16 -24.95
N HIS A 87 6.34 -9.37 -25.59
CA HIS A 87 6.17 -10.31 -26.70
C HIS A 87 6.41 -9.67 -28.09
N MET A 88 6.63 -8.35 -28.17
CA MET A 88 6.98 -7.68 -29.43
C MET A 88 8.44 -7.95 -29.81
N ALA A 89 8.71 -8.05 -31.12
CA ALA A 89 10.04 -8.25 -31.67
C ALA A 89 10.98 -7.11 -31.21
N GLY A 90 11.99 -7.46 -30.39
CA GLY A 90 12.89 -6.51 -29.71
C GLY A 90 12.91 -6.64 -28.18
N GLY A 91 11.85 -7.19 -27.58
CA GLY A 91 11.74 -7.43 -26.13
C GLY A 91 11.75 -6.16 -25.27
N SER A 92 11.38 -6.29 -23.99
CA SER A 92 11.50 -5.18 -23.05
C SER A 92 12.96 -5.07 -22.55
N PRO A 93 13.58 -3.87 -22.55
CA PRO A 93 14.92 -3.72 -22.01
C PRO A 93 14.98 -4.17 -20.55
N ALA A 94 15.96 -5.01 -20.20
CA ALA A 94 16.09 -5.60 -18.86
C ALA A 94 16.22 -4.57 -17.72
N TRP A 95 16.61 -3.32 -18.03
CA TRP A 95 16.66 -2.23 -17.06
C TRP A 95 15.26 -1.72 -16.67
N VAL A 96 14.25 -1.83 -17.55
CA VAL A 96 12.87 -1.38 -17.27
C VAL A 96 12.20 -2.29 -16.24
N THR A 97 12.37 -3.61 -16.39
CA THR A 97 11.80 -4.60 -15.46
C THR A 97 12.48 -4.56 -14.09
N ARG A 98 13.81 -4.46 -14.06
CA ARG A 98 14.57 -4.33 -12.81
C ARG A 98 14.34 -2.98 -12.11
N GLY A 99 14.27 -1.89 -12.88
CA GLY A 99 13.99 -0.56 -12.35
C GLY A 99 12.61 -0.47 -11.69
N ALA A 100 11.61 -1.17 -12.22
CA ALA A 100 10.28 -1.21 -11.62
C ALA A 100 10.25 -1.90 -10.25
N LEU A 101 10.93 -3.05 -10.12
CA LEU A 101 11.05 -3.76 -8.84
C LEU A 101 11.83 -2.97 -7.80
N LEU A 102 12.92 -2.32 -8.22
CA LEU A 102 13.74 -1.49 -7.34
C LEU A 102 12.94 -0.28 -6.83
N ALA A 103 12.26 0.44 -7.73
CA ALA A 103 11.41 1.56 -7.36
C ALA A 103 10.24 1.14 -6.46
N LEU A 104 9.59 0.00 -6.74
CA LEU A 104 8.53 -0.54 -5.88
C LEU A 104 9.06 -0.85 -4.47
N THR A 105 10.26 -1.46 -4.39
CA THR A 105 10.91 -1.79 -3.11
C THR A 105 11.21 -0.52 -2.31
N VAL A 106 11.76 0.52 -2.95
CA VAL A 106 12.07 1.80 -2.28
C VAL A 106 10.81 2.50 -1.79
N VAL A 107 9.79 2.63 -2.63
CA VAL A 107 8.55 3.33 -2.26
C VAL A 107 7.81 2.60 -1.13
N THR A 108 7.72 1.27 -1.20
CA THR A 108 7.08 0.47 -0.15
C THR A 108 7.90 0.46 1.14
N ALA A 109 9.23 0.48 1.07
CA ALA A 109 10.10 0.61 2.23
C ALA A 109 9.87 1.95 2.95
N ILE A 110 9.90 3.07 2.23
CA ILE A 110 9.73 4.40 2.81
C ILE A 110 8.37 4.49 3.52
N ALA A 111 7.29 4.13 2.81
CA ALA A 111 5.95 4.20 3.38
C ALA A 111 5.76 3.21 4.55
N GLY A 112 6.24 1.98 4.42
CA GLY A 112 6.10 0.93 5.44
C GLY A 112 6.91 1.22 6.69
N ILE A 113 8.20 1.57 6.56
CA ILE A 113 9.09 1.86 7.69
C ILE A 113 8.61 3.10 8.44
N TRP A 114 8.25 4.16 7.72
CA TRP A 114 7.76 5.40 8.35
C TRP A 114 6.45 5.16 9.10
N SER A 115 5.50 4.47 8.49
CA SER A 115 4.21 4.15 9.13
C SER A 115 4.38 3.23 10.34
N ALA A 116 5.25 2.23 10.24
CA ALA A 116 5.58 1.35 11.36
C ALA A 116 6.27 2.12 12.50
N ALA A 117 7.21 3.00 12.19
CA ALA A 117 7.91 3.81 13.19
C ALA A 117 6.96 4.76 13.94
N ILE A 118 6.06 5.45 13.21
CA ILE A 118 5.04 6.29 13.83
C ILE A 118 4.09 5.45 14.67
N GLY A 119 3.54 4.35 14.12
CA GLY A 119 2.61 3.49 14.84
C GLY A 119 3.21 2.90 16.12
N LEU A 120 4.47 2.46 16.07
CA LEU A 120 5.21 1.94 17.22
C LEU A 120 5.59 3.01 18.24
N ASN A 121 5.71 4.27 17.85
CA ASN A 121 5.96 5.36 18.78
C ASN A 121 4.65 5.80 19.49
N GLU A 122 3.55 5.83 18.74
CA GLU A 122 2.25 6.28 19.24
C GLU A 122 1.51 5.21 20.07
N MET A 123 1.71 3.91 19.80
CA MET A 123 1.09 2.82 20.56
C MET A 123 1.50 2.82 22.05
N PRO A 124 2.80 2.81 22.41
CA PRO A 124 3.24 2.83 23.81
C PRO A 124 2.79 4.10 24.51
N GLY A 125 2.85 5.26 23.84
CA GLY A 125 2.34 6.51 24.40
C GLY A 125 0.89 6.42 24.84
N TYR A 126 0.04 5.76 24.05
CA TYR A 126 -1.38 5.54 24.38
C TYR A 126 -1.59 4.56 25.55
N PHE A 127 -0.85 3.45 25.59
CA PHE A 127 -1.02 2.42 26.62
C PHE A 127 -0.32 2.73 27.96
N ILE A 128 0.78 3.50 27.94
CA ILE A 128 1.62 3.78 29.13
C ILE A 128 1.19 5.06 29.83
N ILE A 129 0.92 6.13 29.07
CA ILE A 129 0.56 7.44 29.64
C ILE A 129 -0.95 7.49 29.96
N GLY A 130 -1.67 6.42 29.63
CA GLY A 130 -3.12 6.37 29.62
C GLY A 130 -3.70 7.13 28.43
N PRO A 131 -4.99 6.89 28.08
CA PRO A 131 -5.66 7.62 27.03
C PRO A 131 -5.84 9.08 27.44
N SER A 132 -4.81 9.90 27.24
CA SER A 132 -4.86 11.36 27.42
C SER A 132 -5.81 12.01 26.41
N ARG A 133 -6.17 11.27 25.35
CA ARG A 133 -7.19 11.60 24.36
C ARG A 133 -7.99 10.33 24.08
N SER A 134 -9.30 10.47 23.93
CA SER A 134 -10.24 9.42 23.51
C SER A 134 -10.09 9.00 22.04
N GLN A 135 -9.06 9.52 21.36
CA GLN A 135 -8.70 9.24 19.97
C GLN A 135 -7.48 8.32 19.95
N GLN A 136 -7.49 7.27 19.14
CA GLN A 136 -6.31 6.41 18.91
C GLN A 136 -5.51 6.94 17.71
N PRO A 137 -4.46 7.77 17.92
CA PRO A 137 -3.75 8.44 16.82
C PRO A 137 -3.02 7.46 15.91
N TRP A 138 -2.65 6.30 16.44
CA TRP A 138 -1.90 5.26 15.77
C TRP A 138 -2.72 4.44 14.76
N GLY A 139 -4.04 4.61 14.68
CA GLY A 139 -4.88 3.73 13.84
C GLY A 139 -4.55 3.84 12.35
N ALA A 140 -4.31 5.06 11.86
CA ALA A 140 -3.92 5.29 10.48
C ALA A 140 -2.51 4.77 10.17
N SER A 141 -1.55 5.03 11.05
CA SER A 141 -0.15 4.60 10.89
C SER A 141 -0.02 3.07 10.97
N VAL A 142 -0.74 2.42 11.88
CA VAL A 142 -0.79 0.96 11.99
C VAL A 142 -1.49 0.32 10.79
N GLY A 143 -2.64 0.85 10.34
CA GLY A 143 -3.33 0.34 9.15
C GLY A 143 -2.45 0.39 7.90
N MET A 144 -1.73 1.50 7.73
CA MET A 144 -0.74 1.65 6.65
C MET A 144 0.45 0.71 6.81
N ALA A 145 0.98 0.54 8.03
CA ALA A 145 2.07 -0.41 8.28
C ALA A 145 1.67 -1.85 7.91
N ILE A 146 0.44 -2.27 8.26
CA ILE A 146 -0.09 -3.60 7.93
C ILE A 146 -0.17 -3.81 6.41
N ALA A 147 -0.51 -2.77 5.64
CA ALA A 147 -0.55 -2.86 4.18
C ALA A 147 0.86 -2.86 3.55
N PHE A 148 1.72 -1.93 3.97
CA PHE A 148 2.99 -1.65 3.30
C PHE A 148 4.15 -2.56 3.71
N VAL A 149 4.20 -3.05 4.96
CA VAL A 149 5.30 -3.92 5.42
C VAL A 149 5.31 -5.27 4.68
N PRO A 150 4.18 -6.01 4.55
CA PRO A 150 4.17 -7.24 3.77
C PRO A 150 4.48 -7.02 2.30
N ALA A 151 3.99 -5.91 1.72
CA ALA A 151 4.27 -5.55 0.33
C ALA A 151 5.75 -5.27 0.10
N TRP A 152 6.41 -4.59 1.04
CA TRP A 152 7.85 -4.35 1.01
C TRP A 152 8.65 -5.66 1.10
N ILE A 153 8.31 -6.55 2.05
CA ILE A 153 8.95 -7.86 2.20
C ILE A 153 8.81 -8.67 0.90
N TYR A 154 7.63 -8.67 0.28
CA TYR A 154 7.40 -9.32 -0.99
C TYR A 154 8.26 -8.72 -2.13
N ALA A 155 8.30 -7.40 -2.25
CA ALA A 155 9.11 -6.73 -3.28
C ALA A 155 10.61 -7.03 -3.10
N MET A 156 11.09 -7.01 -1.86
CA MET A 156 12.48 -7.30 -1.50
C MET A 156 12.85 -8.76 -1.79
N THR A 157 12.03 -9.72 -1.37
CA THR A 157 12.27 -11.15 -1.66
C THR A 157 12.28 -11.41 -3.16
N ARG A 158 11.40 -10.76 -3.92
CA ARG A 158 11.37 -10.88 -5.38
C ARG A 158 12.61 -10.28 -6.03
N LEU A 159 13.06 -9.12 -5.56
CA LEU A 159 14.29 -8.49 -6.03
C LEU A 159 15.52 -9.37 -5.76
N VAL A 160 15.63 -9.95 -4.56
CA VAL A 160 16.72 -10.88 -4.22
C VAL A 160 16.71 -12.12 -5.12
N GLN A 161 15.53 -12.68 -5.41
CA GLN A 161 15.40 -13.80 -6.34
C GLN A 161 15.85 -13.43 -7.75
N ASP A 162 15.50 -12.24 -8.24
CA ASP A 162 15.87 -11.79 -9.59
C ASP A 162 17.38 -11.55 -9.71
N LEU A 163 18.01 -10.98 -8.67
CA LEU A 163 19.46 -10.77 -8.63
C LEU A 163 20.25 -12.08 -8.54
N ARG A 164 19.68 -13.14 -7.94
CA ARG A 164 20.32 -14.45 -7.82
C ARG A 164 20.26 -15.29 -9.10
N ARG A 165 19.41 -14.94 -10.08
CA ARG A 165 19.31 -15.69 -11.34
C ARG A 165 20.50 -15.33 -12.25
N PRO A 166 21.36 -16.30 -12.62
CA PRO A 166 22.43 -16.05 -13.58
C PRO A 166 21.86 -15.52 -14.89
N ARG A 167 22.50 -14.50 -15.49
CA ARG A 167 22.18 -14.12 -16.87
C ARG A 167 22.47 -15.35 -17.73
N ALA A 168 21.45 -15.90 -18.40
CA ALA A 168 21.70 -16.79 -19.53
C ALA A 168 22.60 -16.00 -20.48
N ALA A 169 23.86 -16.44 -20.61
CA ALA A 169 24.79 -15.82 -21.54
C ALA A 169 24.12 -15.84 -22.91
N THR A 170 23.96 -14.66 -23.51
CA THR A 170 23.55 -14.55 -24.90
C THR A 170 24.48 -15.47 -25.69
N PRO A 171 23.98 -16.50 -26.41
CA PRO A 171 24.86 -17.33 -27.22
C PRO A 171 25.59 -16.40 -28.17
N SER A 172 26.90 -16.28 -27.97
CA SER A 172 27.76 -15.48 -28.80
C SER A 172 27.63 -16.04 -30.21
N SER A 173 27.07 -15.27 -31.13
CA SER A 173 27.07 -15.54 -32.57
C SER A 173 28.46 -15.45 -33.18
N ALA A 174 29.51 -15.72 -32.40
CA ALA A 174 30.88 -15.89 -32.83
C ALA A 174 31.06 -17.34 -33.32
N LEU A 175 30.46 -17.68 -34.46
CA LEU A 175 30.80 -18.92 -35.18
C LEU A 175 30.42 -18.94 -36.67
N THR A 176 30.12 -17.80 -37.29
CA THR A 176 29.79 -17.74 -38.74
C THR A 176 30.63 -16.72 -39.53
N ALA A 177 31.89 -16.48 -39.13
CA ALA A 177 32.81 -15.65 -39.92
C ALA A 177 34.19 -16.30 -40.17
N GLU A 178 34.31 -17.61 -39.99
CA GLU A 178 35.46 -18.39 -40.49
C GLU A 178 34.94 -19.40 -41.52
N GLY A 179 34.96 -19.05 -42.80
CA GLY A 179 34.64 -20.03 -43.85
C GLY A 179 34.06 -19.48 -45.14
N SER A 180 34.68 -18.47 -45.75
CA SER A 180 34.59 -18.31 -47.20
C SER A 180 35.90 -17.68 -47.69
N ALA A 181 36.89 -18.56 -47.88
CA ALA A 181 38.01 -18.35 -48.78
C ALA A 181 37.59 -18.68 -50.21
#